data_AF-A0A2V8LBR8-F1
#
_entry.id   AF-A0A2V8LBR8-F1
#
_cell.length_a   1.000
_cell.length_b   1.000
_cell.length_c   1.000
_cell.angle_alpha   90.00
_cell.angle_beta   90.00
_cell.angle_gamma   90.00
#
_symmetry.space_group_name_H-M   'P 1'
#
loop_
_entity.id
_entity.type
_entity.pdbx_description
1 polymer ?
#
loop_
_entity_poly.entity_id
_entity_poly.type
_entity_poly.pdbx_seq_one_letter_code
_entity_poly.pdbx_strand_id
1 'polypeptide(L)'
;MLTDAELDALARDVVTETISYLNRSGNPPFSAVRKTDAGDPLIVYADGSGVFTSEYSPLNLVKKIIRVCERYYDVFEVNAKDTNTGEQKKLSLDPIRKDHWVGNMAANATVILISQFRSELLLTLDETLEDCYLVAAAYLASGVGKNLSMQSGQAIGDATDAIEKAVKRVSSKKRDKLRFIMKELPNLIIEHSRGGARNIKHVWSDTDRNCLATKYAELQPIWIEAKKIARIAQNSTEATRKREWRKEVLAVYDLPPDLLERFATLRADDAKPSDIAVLHAARLCLPPNVELSIARLRQELTAWKIKPRS
;
A
#
# COMPACT_ATOMS: atom_id res chain seq x y z
N MET A 1 -11.44 -24.37 -5.54
CA MET A 1 -11.11 -23.86 -4.19
C MET A 1 -11.01 -25.06 -3.30
N LEU A 2 -10.00 -25.11 -2.45
CA LEU A 2 -9.83 -26.17 -1.45
C LEU A 2 -11.02 -26.20 -0.48
N THR A 3 -11.47 -27.38 -0.11
CA THR A 3 -12.40 -27.60 1.01
C THR A 3 -11.73 -27.26 2.34
N ASP A 4 -12.52 -27.03 3.40
CA ASP A 4 -11.94 -26.70 4.71
C ASP A 4 -11.05 -27.83 5.28
N ALA A 5 -11.35 -29.09 4.95
CA ALA A 5 -10.54 -30.24 5.34
C ALA A 5 -9.21 -30.28 4.57
N GLU A 6 -9.24 -30.08 3.24
CA GLU A 6 -8.03 -30.00 2.41
C GLU A 6 -7.15 -28.81 2.81
N LEU A 7 -7.77 -27.68 3.14
CA LEU A 7 -7.08 -26.49 3.63
C LEU A 7 -6.40 -26.73 4.98
N ASP A 8 -7.06 -27.45 5.90
CA ASP A 8 -6.46 -27.80 7.19
C ASP A 8 -5.29 -28.76 7.03
N ALA A 9 -5.45 -29.82 6.22
CA ALA A 9 -4.39 -30.76 5.91
C ALA A 9 -3.18 -30.05 5.29
N LEU A 10 -3.39 -29.26 4.23
CA LEU A 10 -2.32 -28.51 3.57
C LEU A 10 -1.65 -27.52 4.51
N ALA A 11 -2.39 -26.84 5.39
CA ALA A 11 -1.81 -25.93 6.36
C ALA A 11 -0.91 -26.64 7.38
N ARG A 12 -1.29 -27.83 7.84
CA ARG A 12 -0.46 -28.66 8.73
C ARG A 12 0.83 -29.11 8.05
N ASP A 13 0.72 -29.55 6.80
CA ASP A 13 1.88 -29.97 5.99
C ASP A 13 2.85 -28.80 5.80
N VAL A 14 2.35 -27.64 5.35
CA VAL A 14 3.14 -26.42 5.17
C VAL A 14 3.86 -26.00 6.45
N VAL A 15 3.18 -26.02 7.60
CA VAL A 15 3.81 -25.66 8.88
C VAL A 15 4.88 -26.67 9.27
N THR A 16 4.59 -27.97 9.14
CA THR A 16 5.51 -29.05 9.52
C THR A 16 6.77 -29.05 8.66
N GLU A 17 6.62 -28.85 7.35
CA GLU A 17 7.72 -28.72 6.42
C GLU A 17 8.55 -27.47 6.71
N THR A 18 7.90 -26.33 6.96
CA THR A 18 8.59 -25.07 7.29
C THR A 18 9.42 -25.19 8.57
N ILE A 19 8.85 -25.79 9.63
CA ILE A 19 9.57 -26.03 10.89
C ILE A 19 10.77 -26.94 10.65
N SER A 20 10.58 -28.01 9.89
CA SER A 20 11.64 -28.96 9.56
C SER A 20 12.77 -28.29 8.78
N TYR A 21 12.43 -27.46 7.78
CA TYR A 21 13.38 -26.66 7.02
C TYR A 21 14.19 -25.72 7.92
N LEU A 22 13.53 -24.97 8.79
CA LEU A 22 14.19 -24.04 9.71
C LEU A 22 15.07 -24.75 10.74
N ASN A 23 14.67 -25.91 11.25
CA ASN A 23 15.49 -26.71 12.16
C ASN A 23 16.77 -27.23 11.49
N ARG A 24 16.70 -27.62 10.20
CA ARG A 24 17.87 -28.10 9.44
C ARG A 24 18.92 -27.01 9.21
N SER A 25 18.56 -25.73 9.33
CA SER A 25 19.51 -24.62 9.19
C SER A 25 20.54 -24.53 10.32
N GLY A 26 20.38 -25.29 11.41
CA GLY A 26 21.29 -25.33 12.54
C GLY A 26 21.16 -24.17 13.54
N ASN A 27 20.43 -23.12 13.18
CA ASN A 27 20.14 -22.00 14.07
C ASN A 27 18.68 -21.54 13.90
N PRO A 28 17.71 -22.32 14.41
CA PRO A 28 16.30 -21.99 14.25
C PRO A 28 15.97 -20.65 14.94
N PRO A 29 15.06 -19.85 14.37
CA PRO A 29 14.66 -18.54 14.92
C PRO A 29 13.78 -18.66 16.18
N PHE A 30 13.50 -19.88 16.63
CA PHE A 30 12.67 -20.24 17.78
C PHE A 30 13.43 -21.21 18.69
N SER A 31 13.03 -21.26 19.96
CA SER A 31 13.73 -22.03 20.99
C SER A 31 13.27 -23.48 21.06
N ALA A 32 11.99 -23.74 20.82
CA ALA A 32 11.44 -25.09 20.82
C ALA A 32 10.17 -25.19 19.97
N VAL A 33 9.77 -26.42 19.64
CA VAL A 33 8.47 -26.74 19.05
C VAL A 33 7.78 -27.75 19.95
N ARG A 34 6.59 -27.38 20.45
CA ARG A 34 5.70 -28.22 21.25
C ARG A 34 4.51 -28.68 20.40
N LYS A 35 3.68 -29.54 20.97
CA LYS A 35 2.39 -29.91 20.38
C LYS A 35 1.27 -29.43 21.30
N THR A 36 0.17 -28.96 20.71
CA THR A 36 -1.09 -28.72 21.43
C THR A 36 -1.78 -30.05 21.74
N ASP A 37 -2.87 -30.01 22.51
CA ASP A 37 -3.71 -31.19 22.77
C ASP A 37 -4.30 -31.80 21.50
N ALA A 38 -4.50 -30.98 20.46
CA ALA A 38 -4.94 -31.42 19.13
C ALA A 38 -3.79 -32.01 18.27
N GLY A 39 -2.55 -32.03 18.80
CA GLY A 39 -1.36 -32.47 18.09
C GLY A 39 -0.73 -31.41 17.18
N ASP A 40 -1.22 -30.17 17.20
CA ASP A 40 -0.77 -29.09 16.31
C ASP A 40 0.58 -28.54 16.75
N PRO A 41 1.47 -28.17 15.81
CA PRO A 41 2.74 -27.55 16.15
C PRO A 41 2.53 -26.19 16.83
N LEU A 42 3.17 -26.03 17.99
CA LEU A 42 3.21 -24.80 18.77
C LEU A 42 4.67 -24.34 18.87
N ILE A 43 4.97 -23.18 18.28
CA ILE A 43 6.33 -22.66 18.20
C ILE A 43 6.60 -21.81 19.43
N VAL A 44 7.70 -22.09 20.13
CA VAL A 44 8.09 -21.37 21.35
C VAL A 44 9.28 -20.48 21.06
N TYR A 45 9.11 -19.18 21.25
CA TYR A 45 10.16 -18.18 21.18
C TYR A 45 10.58 -17.79 22.60
N ALA A 46 11.88 -17.87 22.92
CA ALA A 46 12.42 -17.35 24.16
C ALA A 46 13.59 -16.39 23.88
N ASP A 47 13.73 -15.36 24.72
CA ASP A 47 15.02 -14.70 24.87
C ASP A 47 15.93 -15.57 25.72
N GLY A 48 17.23 -15.65 25.39
CA GLY A 48 18.17 -16.55 26.08
C GLY A 48 18.30 -16.29 27.60
N SER A 49 17.74 -15.18 28.09
CA SER A 49 17.63 -14.82 29.51
C SER A 49 16.44 -15.46 30.23
N GLY A 50 15.45 -16.01 29.51
CA GLY A 50 14.22 -16.57 30.10
C GLY A 50 13.24 -15.53 30.62
N VAL A 51 13.46 -14.25 30.33
CA VAL A 51 12.62 -13.12 30.77
C VAL A 51 11.38 -13.01 29.87
N PHE A 52 11.54 -13.36 28.59
CA PHE A 52 10.45 -13.38 27.63
C PHE A 52 10.29 -14.77 27.03
N THR A 53 9.08 -15.32 27.15
CA THR A 53 8.65 -16.52 26.42
C THR A 53 7.33 -16.26 25.73
N SER A 54 7.20 -16.71 24.50
CA SER A 54 5.99 -16.56 23.69
C SER A 54 5.70 -17.85 22.93
N GLU A 55 4.48 -18.35 23.08
CA GLU A 55 3.98 -19.50 22.35
C GLU A 55 3.12 -19.02 21.17
N TYR A 56 3.39 -19.57 19.98
CA TYR A 56 2.80 -19.13 18.73
C TYR A 56 2.28 -20.32 17.91
N SER A 57 0.98 -20.31 17.61
CA SER A 57 0.36 -21.26 16.69
C SER A 57 0.14 -20.61 15.32
N PRO A 58 0.90 -20.99 14.27
CA PRO A 58 0.77 -20.38 12.95
C PRO A 58 -0.43 -20.90 12.14
N LEU A 59 -1.07 -22.00 12.57
CA LEU A 59 -1.98 -22.79 11.71
C LEU A 59 -3.10 -21.95 11.09
N ASN A 60 -3.81 -21.16 11.89
CA ASN A 60 -4.90 -20.31 11.38
C ASN A 60 -4.42 -19.20 10.44
N LEU A 61 -3.21 -18.69 10.64
CA LEU A 61 -2.61 -17.70 9.75
C LEU A 61 -2.17 -18.34 8.44
N VAL A 62 -1.60 -19.55 8.48
CA VAL A 62 -1.21 -20.31 7.29
C VAL A 62 -2.42 -20.66 6.42
N LYS A 63 -3.55 -21.05 7.02
CA LYS A 63 -4.83 -21.21 6.27
C LYS A 63 -5.22 -19.94 5.51
N LYS A 64 -5.06 -18.76 6.13
CA LYS A 64 -5.32 -17.47 5.46
C LYS A 64 -4.32 -17.20 4.34
N ILE A 65 -3.04 -17.54 4.54
CA ILE A 65 -2.00 -17.43 3.52
C ILE A 65 -2.34 -18.31 2.32
N ILE A 66 -2.69 -19.58 2.52
CA ILE A 66 -3.07 -20.50 1.45
C ILE A 66 -4.23 -19.95 0.62
N ARG A 67 -5.31 -19.46 1.27
CA ARG A 67 -6.44 -18.83 0.56
C ARG A 67 -6.02 -17.60 -0.25
N VAL A 68 -5.05 -16.83 0.24
CA VAL A 68 -4.48 -15.70 -0.51
C VAL A 68 -3.65 -16.19 -1.69
N CYS A 69 -2.83 -17.22 -1.50
CA CYS A 69 -2.03 -17.85 -2.55
C CYS A 69 -2.90 -18.46 -3.65
N GLU A 70 -4.01 -19.14 -3.32
CA GLU A 70 -4.99 -19.63 -4.31
C GLU A 70 -5.52 -18.48 -5.17
N ARG A 71 -5.94 -17.37 -4.55
CA ARG A 71 -6.43 -16.21 -5.30
C ARG A 71 -5.36 -15.61 -6.19
N TYR A 72 -4.12 -15.48 -5.70
CA TYR A 72 -3.03 -14.96 -6.52
C TYR A 72 -2.69 -15.90 -7.67
N TYR A 73 -2.71 -17.20 -7.44
CA TYR A 73 -2.51 -18.21 -8.46
C TYR A 73 -3.57 -18.11 -9.57
N ASP A 74 -4.85 -17.98 -9.18
CA ASP A 74 -5.98 -17.94 -10.11
C ASP A 74 -5.99 -16.70 -11.03
N VAL A 75 -5.37 -15.60 -10.59
CA VAL A 75 -5.24 -14.36 -11.37
C VAL A 75 -3.82 -14.13 -11.88
N PHE A 76 -2.92 -15.09 -11.71
CA PHE A 76 -1.50 -14.90 -12.01
C PHE A 76 -1.26 -14.83 -13.51
N GLU A 77 -0.86 -13.65 -13.97
CA GLU A 77 -0.40 -13.43 -15.32
C GLU A 77 0.88 -12.59 -15.27
N VAL A 78 1.98 -13.10 -15.82
CA VAL A 78 3.22 -12.34 -15.92
C VAL A 78 3.53 -12.07 -17.38
N ASN A 79 3.70 -10.79 -17.70
CA ASN A 79 4.27 -10.38 -18.96
C ASN A 79 5.80 -10.46 -18.82
N ALA A 80 6.38 -11.58 -19.24
CA ALA A 80 7.83 -11.73 -19.30
C ALA A 80 8.35 -11.03 -20.55
N LYS A 81 9.38 -10.22 -20.41
CA LYS A 81 10.14 -9.70 -21.55
C LYS A 81 11.45 -10.45 -21.64
N ASP A 82 11.69 -11.12 -22.74
CA ASP A 82 13.01 -11.71 -23.00
C ASP A 82 14.03 -10.57 -23.17
N THR A 83 15.09 -10.59 -22.38
CA THR A 83 16.11 -9.54 -22.36
C THR A 83 16.97 -9.52 -23.62
N ASN A 84 17.07 -10.65 -24.33
CA ASN A 84 17.90 -10.81 -25.51
C ASN A 84 17.11 -10.49 -26.79
N THR A 85 15.85 -10.94 -26.87
CA THR A 85 15.02 -10.73 -28.08
C THR A 85 14.11 -9.50 -27.96
N GLY A 86 13.86 -9.01 -26.74
CA GLY A 86 12.94 -7.92 -26.47
C GLY A 86 11.46 -8.30 -26.60
N GLU A 87 11.14 -9.54 -26.98
CA GLU A 87 9.78 -10.03 -27.12
C GLU A 87 9.07 -10.11 -25.78
N GLN A 88 7.80 -9.74 -25.78
CA GLN A 88 6.92 -9.89 -24.63
C GLN A 88 6.12 -11.18 -24.77
N LYS A 89 6.23 -12.06 -23.79
CA LYS A 89 5.45 -13.28 -23.69
C LYS A 89 4.61 -13.24 -22.42
N LYS A 90 3.32 -13.50 -22.57
CA LYS A 90 2.43 -13.73 -21.44
C LYS A 90 2.65 -15.15 -20.92
N LEU A 91 3.05 -15.27 -19.65
CA LEU A 91 3.20 -16.53 -18.95
C LEU A 91 2.02 -16.71 -18.01
N SER A 92 1.39 -17.88 -18.10
CA SER A 92 0.36 -18.37 -17.19
C SER A 92 0.89 -19.59 -16.44
N LEU A 93 0.40 -19.83 -15.23
CA LEU A 93 0.75 -21.04 -14.48
C LEU A 93 -0.03 -22.23 -15.03
N ASP A 94 0.59 -23.41 -14.94
CA ASP A 94 -0.03 -24.68 -15.35
C ASP A 94 -1.09 -25.12 -14.33
N PRO A 95 -2.39 -25.10 -14.69
CA PRO A 95 -3.49 -25.38 -13.76
C PRO A 95 -3.46 -26.80 -13.17
N ILE A 96 -2.78 -27.76 -13.83
CA ILE A 96 -2.66 -29.14 -13.35
C ILE A 96 -1.85 -29.20 -12.05
N ARG A 97 -0.97 -28.22 -11.81
CA ARG A 97 -0.06 -28.17 -10.66
C ARG A 97 -0.46 -27.13 -9.61
N LYS A 98 -1.73 -26.71 -9.59
CA LYS A 98 -2.21 -25.65 -8.68
C LYS A 98 -1.86 -25.92 -7.23
N ASP A 99 -2.20 -27.09 -6.70
CA ASP A 99 -1.99 -27.40 -5.28
C ASP A 99 -0.51 -27.39 -4.90
N HIS A 100 0.35 -27.90 -5.79
CA HIS A 100 1.80 -27.85 -5.61
C HIS A 100 2.33 -26.41 -5.56
N TRP A 101 1.92 -25.55 -6.49
CA TRP A 101 2.36 -24.16 -6.52
C TRP A 101 1.82 -23.35 -5.35
N VAL A 102 0.55 -23.51 -5.00
CA VAL A 102 -0.07 -22.87 -3.84
C VAL A 102 0.63 -23.32 -2.55
N GLY A 103 0.91 -24.61 -2.40
CA GLY A 103 1.67 -25.16 -1.28
C GLY A 103 3.06 -24.54 -1.17
N ASN A 104 3.82 -24.49 -2.27
CA ASN A 104 5.15 -23.88 -2.30
C ASN A 104 5.11 -22.37 -1.98
N MET A 105 4.15 -21.63 -2.53
CA MET A 105 3.96 -20.20 -2.23
C MET A 105 3.66 -19.99 -0.74
N ALA A 106 2.77 -20.81 -0.18
CA ALA A 106 2.39 -20.76 1.22
C ALA A 106 3.56 -21.14 2.13
N ALA A 107 4.36 -22.15 1.79
CA ALA A 107 5.56 -22.55 2.52
C ALA A 107 6.58 -21.42 2.56
N ASN A 108 6.91 -20.79 1.43
CA ASN A 108 7.83 -19.65 1.39
C ASN A 108 7.33 -18.46 2.22
N ALA A 109 6.04 -18.13 2.13
CA ALA A 109 5.45 -17.07 2.96
C ALA A 109 5.47 -17.44 4.46
N THR A 110 5.27 -18.71 4.79
CA THR A 110 5.28 -19.22 6.16
C THR A 110 6.68 -19.25 6.75
N VAL A 111 7.72 -19.53 5.95
CA VAL A 111 9.13 -19.39 6.35
C VAL A 111 9.41 -17.96 6.82
N ILE A 112 8.99 -16.96 6.04
CA ILE A 112 9.17 -15.55 6.40
C ILE A 112 8.41 -15.22 7.68
N LEU A 113 7.15 -15.66 7.79
CA LEU A 113 6.29 -15.45 8.96
C LEU A 113 6.94 -15.98 10.24
N ILE A 114 7.33 -17.26 10.25
CA ILE A 114 7.92 -17.92 11.42
C ILE A 114 9.31 -17.34 11.75
N SER A 115 10.12 -17.06 10.73
CA SER A 115 11.49 -16.57 10.94
C SER A 115 11.53 -15.15 11.51
N GLN A 116 10.55 -14.32 11.15
CA GLN A 116 10.54 -12.91 11.53
C GLN A 116 9.61 -12.62 12.72
N PHE A 117 8.82 -13.60 13.18
CA PHE A 117 7.83 -13.39 14.24
C PHE A 117 8.43 -12.71 15.47
N ARG A 118 9.52 -13.25 16.01
CA ARG A 118 10.19 -12.67 17.20
C ARG A 118 10.65 -11.23 16.98
N SER A 119 11.34 -10.96 15.87
CA SER A 119 11.82 -9.61 15.56
C SER A 119 10.66 -8.63 15.37
N GLU A 120 9.57 -9.04 14.72
CA GLU A 120 8.41 -8.19 14.51
C GLU A 120 7.64 -7.93 15.80
N LEU A 121 7.56 -8.93 16.68
CA LEU A 121 6.93 -8.77 17.98
C LEU A 121 7.70 -7.75 18.82
N LEU A 122 9.02 -7.85 18.88
CA LEU A 122 9.87 -6.88 19.56
C LEU A 122 9.71 -5.47 18.96
N LEU A 123 9.77 -5.34 17.63
CA LEU A 123 9.55 -4.05 16.97
C LEU A 123 8.16 -3.47 17.27
N THR A 124 7.14 -4.31 17.35
CA THR A 124 5.77 -3.87 17.68
C THR A 124 5.67 -3.42 19.13
N LEU A 125 6.34 -4.11 20.05
CA LEU A 125 6.41 -3.72 21.46
C LEU A 125 7.15 -2.38 21.62
N ASP A 126 8.27 -2.19 20.93
CA ASP A 126 9.02 -0.93 20.92
C ASP A 126 8.16 0.22 20.39
N GLU A 127 7.45 0.03 19.27
CA GLU A 127 6.53 1.06 18.74
C GLU A 127 5.37 1.33 19.70
N THR A 128 4.85 0.30 20.37
CA THR A 128 3.78 0.48 21.37
C THR A 128 4.28 1.29 22.57
N LEU A 129 5.53 1.08 23.00
CA LEU A 129 6.15 1.84 24.08
C LEU A 129 6.32 3.32 23.70
N GLU A 130 6.78 3.59 22.47
CA GLU A 130 6.87 4.94 21.92
C GLU A 130 5.50 5.64 21.87
N ASP A 131 4.45 4.92 21.45
CA ASP A 131 3.08 5.42 21.46
C ASP A 131 2.59 5.70 22.89
N CYS A 132 2.97 4.87 23.87
CA CYS A 132 2.67 5.12 25.29
C CYS A 132 3.32 6.41 25.79
N TYR A 133 4.56 6.73 25.38
CA TYR A 133 5.21 7.99 25.76
C TYR A 133 4.48 9.20 25.18
N LEU A 134 4.01 9.10 23.94
CA LEU A 134 3.20 10.17 23.32
C LEU A 134 1.90 10.40 24.09
N VAL A 135 1.20 9.32 24.44
CA VAL A 135 -0.03 9.38 25.24
C VAL A 135 0.24 9.96 26.63
N ALA A 136 1.31 9.53 27.30
CA ALA A 136 1.70 10.05 28.61
C ALA A 136 2.00 11.56 28.58
N ALA A 137 2.68 12.05 27.53
CA ALA A 137 2.94 13.47 27.33
C ALA A 137 1.63 14.27 27.15
N ALA A 138 0.67 13.74 26.39
CA ALA A 138 -0.65 14.36 26.25
C ALA A 138 -1.43 14.39 27.58
N TYR A 139 -1.36 13.31 28.36
CA TYR A 139 -1.96 13.27 29.71
C TYR A 139 -1.34 14.30 30.66
N LEU A 140 -0.02 14.49 30.62
CA LEU A 140 0.65 15.52 31.42
C LEU A 140 0.15 16.92 31.06
N ALA A 141 0.06 17.25 29.76
CA ALA A 141 -0.47 18.52 29.30
C ALA A 141 -1.91 18.74 29.76
N SER A 142 -2.75 17.70 29.69
CA SER A 142 -4.12 17.73 30.23
C SER A 142 -4.14 17.95 31.75
N GLY A 143 -3.23 17.31 32.50
CA GLY A 143 -3.13 17.46 33.95
C GLY A 143 -2.70 18.86 34.37
N VAL A 144 -1.74 19.46 33.66
CA VAL A 144 -1.33 20.86 33.86
C VAL A 144 -2.50 21.80 33.59
N GLY A 145 -3.24 21.62 32.50
CA GLY A 145 -4.43 22.42 32.20
C GLY A 145 -5.47 22.34 33.33
N LYS A 146 -5.69 21.15 33.90
CA LYS A 146 -6.57 20.96 35.05
C LYS A 146 -6.09 21.72 36.30
N ASN A 147 -4.78 21.65 36.60
CA ASN A 147 -4.21 22.35 37.77
C ASN A 147 -4.23 23.88 37.63
N LEU A 148 -4.19 24.38 36.40
CA LEU A 148 -4.36 25.81 36.09
C LEU A 148 -5.84 26.27 36.11
N SER A 149 -6.76 25.44 36.62
CA SER A 149 -8.20 25.71 36.66
C SER A 149 -8.84 26.00 35.30
N MET A 150 -8.24 25.49 34.22
CA MET A 150 -8.86 25.57 32.89
C MET A 150 -10.07 24.62 32.86
N GLN A 151 -11.19 25.08 32.31
CA GLN A 151 -12.34 24.20 32.08
C GLN A 151 -11.98 23.14 31.03
N SER A 152 -12.66 21.99 31.09
CA SER A 152 -12.48 20.93 30.08
C SER A 152 -12.66 21.51 28.67
N GLY A 153 -11.72 21.21 27.77
CA GLY A 153 -11.71 21.73 26.40
C GLY A 153 -11.07 23.12 26.21
N GLN A 154 -10.62 23.80 27.27
CA GLN A 154 -9.93 25.10 27.14
C GLN A 154 -8.42 24.98 26.91
N ALA A 155 -7.83 23.81 27.17
CA ALA A 155 -6.44 23.51 26.83
C ALA A 155 -6.38 22.81 25.47
N ILE A 156 -5.66 23.41 24.52
CA ILE A 156 -5.38 22.80 23.21
C ILE A 156 -3.95 22.28 23.24
N GLY A 157 -3.78 20.97 23.20
CA GLY A 157 -2.50 20.33 22.90
C GLY A 157 -2.49 19.91 21.43
N ASP A 158 -1.67 20.55 20.61
CA ASP A 158 -1.45 20.09 19.23
C ASP A 158 -0.43 18.95 19.23
N ALA A 159 -0.89 17.72 18.96
CA ALA A 159 -0.06 16.52 18.83
C ALA A 159 0.09 16.06 17.36
N THR A 160 -0.37 16.86 16.40
CA THR A 160 -0.45 16.47 14.98
C THR A 160 0.92 16.03 14.45
N ASP A 161 1.95 16.85 14.67
CA ASP A 161 3.32 16.53 14.24
C ASP A 161 3.87 15.24 14.85
N ALA A 162 3.53 14.95 16.11
CA ALA A 162 4.01 13.76 16.80
C ALA A 162 3.32 12.50 16.27
N ILE A 163 2.02 12.58 16.01
CA ILE A 163 1.24 11.52 15.37
C ILE A 163 1.76 11.26 13.95
N GLU A 164 1.98 12.32 13.15
CA GLU A 164 2.52 12.18 11.80
C GLU A 164 3.91 11.55 11.77
N LYS A 165 4.78 11.92 12.73
CA LYS A 165 6.09 11.31 12.90
C LYS A 165 5.99 9.82 13.22
N ALA A 166 5.09 9.42 14.14
CA ALA A 166 4.86 8.01 14.47
C ALA A 166 4.39 7.21 13.26
N VAL A 167 3.39 7.71 12.52
CA VAL A 167 2.89 7.08 11.29
C VAL A 167 3.99 6.93 10.24
N LYS A 168 4.77 8.00 10.01
CA LYS A 168 5.85 7.99 9.02
C LYS A 168 6.95 6.99 9.39
N ARG A 169 7.26 6.84 10.68
CA ARG A 169 8.25 5.87 11.19
C ARG A 169 7.82 4.44 10.90
N VAL A 170 6.60 4.05 11.29
CA VAL A 170 6.04 2.70 11.02
C VAL A 170 5.99 2.40 9.53
N SER A 171 5.49 3.36 8.72
CA SER A 171 5.44 3.23 7.27
C SER A 171 6.83 3.01 6.65
N SER A 172 7.84 3.78 7.09
CA SER A 172 9.19 3.70 6.55
C SER A 172 9.84 2.35 6.87
N LYS A 173 9.76 1.91 8.15
CA LYS A 173 10.26 0.59 8.56
C LYS A 173 9.62 -0.54 7.74
N LYS A 174 8.29 -0.53 7.56
CA LYS A 174 7.59 -1.54 6.76
C LYS A 174 8.02 -1.54 5.31
N ARG A 175 8.17 -0.34 4.71
CA ARG A 175 8.61 -0.18 3.32
C ARG A 175 10.00 -0.75 3.10
N ASP A 176 10.95 -0.43 3.97
CA ASP A 176 12.33 -0.86 3.82
C ASP A 176 12.46 -2.37 4.02
N LYS A 177 11.72 -2.94 4.97
CA LYS A 177 11.62 -4.39 5.14
C LYS A 177 11.07 -5.09 3.90
N LEU A 178 9.95 -4.61 3.35
CA LEU A 178 9.39 -5.20 2.12
C LEU A 178 10.38 -5.11 0.98
N ARG A 179 11.06 -3.96 0.80
CA ARG A 179 12.10 -3.80 -0.22
C ARG A 179 13.24 -4.80 -0.05
N PHE A 180 13.69 -5.03 1.17
CA PHE A 180 14.74 -5.99 1.46
C PHE A 180 14.32 -7.40 1.02
N ILE A 181 13.18 -7.90 1.49
CA ILE A 181 12.66 -9.24 1.13
C ILE A 181 12.50 -9.37 -0.39
N MET A 182 11.94 -8.33 -1.01
CA MET A 182 11.65 -8.28 -2.43
C MET A 182 12.95 -8.34 -3.27
N LYS A 183 14.01 -7.63 -2.88
CA LYS A 183 15.30 -7.64 -3.58
C LYS A 183 15.99 -9.00 -3.61
N GLU A 184 15.75 -9.83 -2.60
CA GLU A 184 16.36 -11.16 -2.49
C GLU A 184 15.63 -12.23 -3.30
N LEU A 185 14.51 -11.89 -3.99
CA LEU A 185 13.78 -12.87 -4.79
C LEU A 185 14.51 -13.18 -6.11
N PRO A 186 14.86 -14.45 -6.36
CA PRO A 186 15.55 -14.83 -7.59
C PRO A 186 14.62 -14.63 -8.81
N ASN A 187 15.22 -14.28 -9.95
CA ASN A 187 14.54 -14.12 -11.24
C ASN A 187 13.46 -13.02 -11.29
N LEU A 188 13.38 -12.16 -10.27
CA LEU A 188 12.49 -11.00 -10.25
C LEU A 188 13.30 -9.70 -10.22
N ILE A 189 13.22 -8.93 -11.30
CA ILE A 189 13.57 -7.51 -11.25
C ILE A 189 12.34 -6.79 -10.73
N ILE A 190 12.38 -6.41 -9.47
CA ILE A 190 11.31 -5.61 -8.88
C ILE A 190 11.54 -4.18 -9.30
N GLU A 191 11.03 -3.87 -10.49
CA GLU A 191 11.00 -2.52 -10.97
C GLU A 191 10.26 -1.66 -9.95
N HIS A 192 10.90 -0.56 -9.54
CA HIS A 192 10.22 0.52 -8.86
C HIS A 192 9.23 1.18 -9.84
N SER A 193 8.12 0.52 -10.14
CA SER A 193 6.90 1.26 -10.44
C SER A 193 6.45 1.87 -9.11
N ARG A 194 7.07 3.00 -8.74
CA ARG A 194 6.32 4.03 -8.02
C ARG A 194 5.01 4.18 -8.80
N GLY A 195 3.89 4.47 -8.16
CA GLY A 195 2.67 4.87 -8.86
C GLY A 195 2.81 6.13 -9.76
N GLY A 196 4.03 6.53 -10.15
CA GLY A 196 4.25 7.20 -11.41
C GLY A 196 4.50 6.14 -12.46
N ALA A 197 3.47 5.88 -13.27
CA ALA A 197 3.59 5.92 -14.72
C ALA A 197 4.98 5.58 -15.25
N ARG A 198 5.10 4.45 -15.96
CA ARG A 198 6.28 4.07 -16.75
C ARG A 198 6.98 5.34 -17.21
N ASN A 199 8.23 5.57 -16.80
CA ASN A 199 9.06 6.60 -17.44
C ASN A 199 9.36 6.13 -18.87
N ILE A 200 8.32 5.98 -19.69
CA ILE A 200 8.42 6.10 -21.12
C ILE A 200 9.03 7.48 -21.28
N LYS A 201 10.29 7.51 -21.72
CA LYS A 201 10.96 8.75 -22.08
C LYS A 201 10.21 9.31 -23.28
N HIS A 202 9.06 9.94 -23.03
CA HIS A 202 8.36 10.71 -24.02
C HIS A 202 9.27 11.87 -24.39
N VAL A 203 9.71 11.87 -25.65
CA VAL A 203 10.49 12.95 -26.20
C VAL A 203 9.54 14.11 -26.41
N TRP A 204 9.54 15.05 -25.48
CA TRP A 204 8.67 16.21 -25.51
C TRP A 204 8.97 17.13 -26.69
N SER A 205 8.03 17.17 -27.63
CA SER A 205 8.04 18.19 -28.68
C SER A 205 7.46 19.51 -28.16
N ASP A 206 7.74 20.60 -28.90
CA ASP A 206 7.15 21.90 -28.60
C ASP A 206 5.63 21.89 -28.82
N THR A 207 5.14 21.06 -29.75
CA THR A 207 3.69 20.82 -29.95
C THR A 207 3.04 20.15 -28.74
N ASP A 208 3.70 19.15 -28.12
CA ASP A 208 3.18 18.47 -26.93
C ASP A 208 3.10 19.43 -25.75
N ARG A 209 4.16 20.21 -25.54
CA ARG A 209 4.22 21.21 -24.45
C ARG A 209 3.19 22.32 -24.65
N ASN A 210 3.02 22.80 -25.87
CA ASN A 210 2.03 23.84 -26.18
C ASN A 210 0.59 23.33 -26.04
N CYS A 211 0.30 22.11 -26.50
CA CYS A 211 -0.99 21.47 -26.28
C CYS A 211 -1.26 21.31 -24.78
N LEU A 212 -0.30 20.75 -24.03
CA LEU A 212 -0.44 20.53 -22.59
C LEU A 212 -0.70 21.83 -21.85
N ALA A 213 0.05 22.90 -22.17
CA ALA A 213 -0.12 24.20 -21.54
C ALA A 213 -1.49 24.83 -21.84
N THR A 214 -1.92 24.77 -23.10
CA THR A 214 -3.22 25.28 -23.54
C THR A 214 -4.36 24.52 -22.88
N LYS A 215 -4.36 23.18 -22.96
CA LYS A 215 -5.40 22.33 -22.35
C LYS A 215 -5.41 22.42 -20.84
N TYR A 216 -4.25 22.54 -20.20
CA TYR A 216 -4.19 22.78 -18.75
C TYR A 216 -4.84 24.11 -18.38
N ALA A 217 -4.57 25.20 -19.10
CA ALA A 217 -5.16 26.51 -18.83
C ALA A 217 -6.69 26.51 -19.03
N GLU A 218 -7.19 25.77 -20.03
CA GLU A 218 -8.63 25.58 -20.27
C GLU A 218 -9.30 24.74 -19.16
N LEU A 219 -8.67 23.62 -18.77
CA LEU A 219 -9.26 22.64 -17.86
C LEU A 219 -9.13 23.03 -16.37
N GLN A 220 -8.12 23.81 -16.00
CA GLN A 220 -7.91 24.21 -14.60
C GLN A 220 -9.13 24.89 -13.96
N PRO A 221 -9.75 25.93 -14.56
CA PRO A 221 -10.93 26.55 -13.98
C PRO A 221 -12.12 25.59 -13.91
N ILE A 222 -12.29 24.72 -14.91
CA ILE A 222 -13.37 23.71 -14.94
C ILE A 222 -13.24 22.75 -13.75
N TRP A 223 -12.04 22.21 -13.50
CA TRP A 223 -11.83 21.30 -12.37
C TRP A 223 -11.95 21.99 -11.00
N ILE A 224 -11.65 23.29 -10.92
CA ILE A 224 -11.87 24.08 -9.70
C ILE A 224 -13.38 24.20 -9.41
N GLU A 225 -14.19 24.56 -10.40
CA GLU A 225 -15.64 24.66 -10.25
C GLU A 225 -16.29 23.28 -10.00
N ALA A 226 -15.87 22.24 -10.73
CA ALA A 226 -16.32 20.87 -10.49
C ALA A 226 -16.08 20.42 -9.04
N LYS A 227 -14.93 20.75 -8.45
CA LYS A 227 -14.65 20.46 -7.02
C LYS A 227 -15.57 21.26 -6.09
N LYS A 228 -15.91 22.51 -6.42
CA LYS A 228 -16.85 23.31 -5.63
C LYS A 228 -18.25 22.68 -5.66
N ILE A 229 -18.76 22.31 -6.84
CA ILE A 229 -20.06 21.63 -6.99
C ILE A 229 -20.07 20.33 -6.19
N ALA A 230 -19.04 19.48 -6.37
CA ALA A 230 -18.91 18.23 -5.62
C ALA A 230 -18.92 18.46 -4.10
N ARG A 231 -18.19 19.48 -3.61
CA ARG A 231 -18.14 19.81 -2.19
C ARG A 231 -19.48 20.30 -1.64
N ILE A 232 -20.21 21.13 -2.40
CA ILE A 232 -21.54 21.61 -2.00
C ILE A 232 -22.51 20.43 -1.89
N ALA A 233 -22.53 19.55 -2.90
CA ALA A 233 -23.38 18.37 -2.92
C ALA A 233 -23.04 17.38 -1.78
N GLN A 234 -21.75 17.10 -1.57
CA GLN A 234 -21.30 16.17 -0.52
C GLN A 234 -21.53 16.69 0.91
N ASN A 235 -21.59 18.02 1.10
CA ASN A 235 -21.90 18.66 2.39
C ASN A 235 -23.39 18.96 2.57
N SER A 236 -24.23 18.60 1.60
CA SER A 236 -25.67 18.79 1.72
C SER A 236 -26.26 17.94 2.85
N THR A 237 -27.32 18.46 3.48
CA THR A 237 -28.16 17.72 4.42
C THR A 237 -29.01 16.65 3.74
N GLU A 238 -29.22 16.76 2.42
CA GLU A 238 -29.97 15.79 1.63
C GLU A 238 -29.12 14.57 1.28
N ALA A 239 -29.54 13.39 1.75
CA ALA A 239 -28.79 12.14 1.57
C ALA A 239 -28.65 11.72 0.10
N THR A 240 -29.68 11.97 -0.72
CA THR A 240 -29.68 11.69 -2.17
C THR A 240 -28.64 12.53 -2.87
N ARG A 241 -28.63 13.85 -2.61
CA ARG A 241 -27.66 14.80 -3.13
C ARG A 241 -26.22 14.43 -2.78
N LYS A 242 -26.00 14.04 -1.52
CA LYS A 242 -24.71 13.56 -1.03
C LYS A 242 -24.24 12.28 -1.73
N ARG A 243 -25.14 11.36 -2.07
CA ARG A 243 -24.82 10.11 -2.78
C ARG A 243 -24.59 10.35 -4.28
N GLU A 244 -25.34 11.28 -4.87
CA GLU A 244 -25.39 11.51 -6.31
C GLU A 244 -24.60 12.74 -6.78
N TRP A 245 -23.69 13.28 -5.96
CA TRP A 245 -22.88 14.46 -6.29
C TRP A 245 -22.17 14.37 -7.65
N ARG A 246 -21.80 13.16 -8.13
CA ARG A 246 -21.22 12.95 -9.46
C ARG A 246 -22.17 13.41 -10.57
N LYS A 247 -23.47 13.15 -10.44
CA LYS A 247 -24.49 13.56 -11.42
C LYS A 247 -24.59 15.09 -11.51
N GLU A 248 -24.48 15.79 -10.38
CA GLU A 248 -24.49 17.26 -10.38
C GLU A 248 -23.26 17.84 -11.10
N VAL A 249 -22.08 17.25 -10.93
CA VAL A 249 -20.88 17.68 -11.64
C VAL A 249 -21.00 17.39 -13.14
N LEU A 250 -21.43 16.18 -13.50
CA LEU A 250 -21.59 15.74 -14.89
C LEU A 250 -22.72 16.45 -15.64
N ALA A 251 -23.70 17.01 -14.93
CA ALA A 251 -24.74 17.84 -15.53
C ALA A 251 -24.21 19.19 -16.06
N VAL A 252 -23.08 19.67 -15.51
CA VAL A 252 -22.46 20.95 -15.88
C VAL A 252 -21.25 20.75 -16.79
N TYR A 253 -20.44 19.72 -16.53
CA TYR A 253 -19.19 19.47 -17.22
C TYR A 253 -19.06 18.01 -17.65
N ASP A 254 -18.76 17.77 -18.92
CA ASP A 254 -18.41 16.44 -19.41
C ASP A 254 -16.95 16.12 -19.02
N LEU A 255 -16.79 15.36 -17.92
CA LEU A 255 -15.49 15.08 -17.30
C LEU A 255 -15.26 13.57 -17.17
N PRO A 256 -14.00 13.09 -17.32
CA PRO A 256 -13.67 11.67 -17.18
C PRO A 256 -14.09 11.12 -15.79
N PRO A 257 -14.93 10.06 -15.74
CA PRO A 257 -15.46 9.51 -14.49
C PRO A 257 -14.37 9.05 -13.51
N ASP A 258 -13.28 8.49 -14.03
CA ASP A 258 -12.16 7.98 -13.23
C ASP A 258 -11.36 9.11 -12.56
N LEU A 259 -11.25 10.27 -13.22
CA LEU A 259 -10.64 11.47 -12.63
C LEU A 259 -11.58 12.13 -11.62
N LEU A 260 -12.89 12.10 -11.88
CA LEU A 260 -13.90 12.56 -10.92
C LEU A 260 -13.89 11.74 -9.63
N GLU A 261 -13.62 10.43 -9.70
CA GLU A 261 -13.53 9.54 -8.54
C GLU A 261 -12.58 10.09 -7.45
N ARG A 262 -11.55 10.86 -7.83
CA ARG A 262 -10.61 11.51 -6.90
C ARG A 262 -11.28 12.54 -5.97
N PHE A 263 -12.47 13.03 -6.29
CA PHE A 263 -13.27 13.88 -5.40
C PHE A 263 -14.06 13.12 -4.33
N ALA A 264 -14.10 11.78 -4.36
CA ALA A 264 -14.74 10.99 -3.31
C ALA A 264 -14.06 11.19 -1.95
N THR A 265 -12.75 11.47 -1.94
CA THR A 265 -11.95 11.75 -0.74
C THR A 265 -11.47 13.21 -0.74
N LEU A 266 -12.38 14.17 -0.53
CA LEU A 266 -12.10 15.62 -0.64
C LEU A 266 -10.93 16.14 0.23
N ARG A 267 -10.56 15.41 1.30
CA ARG A 267 -9.49 15.76 2.25
C ARG A 267 -8.10 15.20 1.88
N ALA A 268 -7.99 14.33 0.88
CA ALA A 268 -6.70 13.78 0.47
C ALA A 268 -5.90 14.80 -0.35
N ASP A 269 -4.58 14.84 -0.14
CA ASP A 269 -3.64 15.64 -0.94
C ASP A 269 -3.71 15.34 -2.45
N ASP A 270 -4.20 14.14 -2.81
CA ASP A 270 -4.39 13.65 -4.17
C ASP A 270 -5.62 14.25 -4.91
N ALA A 271 -6.45 15.04 -4.22
CA ALA A 271 -7.67 15.64 -4.76
C ALA A 271 -7.49 17.11 -5.18
N LYS A 272 -6.26 17.57 -5.44
CA LYS A 272 -6.00 18.95 -5.91
C LYS A 272 -6.53 19.14 -7.33
N PRO A 273 -7.46 20.09 -7.59
CA PRO A 273 -8.01 20.33 -8.93
C PRO A 273 -6.95 20.58 -9.99
N SER A 274 -5.87 21.27 -9.62
CA SER A 274 -4.73 21.51 -10.52
C SER A 274 -4.05 20.21 -10.94
N ASP A 275 -3.89 19.25 -10.04
CA ASP A 275 -3.27 17.95 -10.35
C ASP A 275 -4.15 17.11 -11.29
N ILE A 276 -5.46 17.14 -11.06
CA ILE A 276 -6.43 16.44 -11.93
C ILE A 276 -6.50 17.10 -13.31
N ALA A 277 -6.46 18.44 -13.37
CA ALA A 277 -6.44 19.19 -14.62
C ALA A 277 -5.19 18.86 -15.46
N VAL A 278 -4.01 18.77 -14.83
CA VAL A 278 -2.77 18.40 -15.54
C VAL A 278 -2.85 16.98 -16.10
N LEU A 279 -3.40 16.02 -15.34
CA LEU A 279 -3.60 14.65 -15.83
C LEU A 279 -4.59 14.58 -16.99
N HIS A 280 -5.72 15.31 -16.89
CA HIS A 280 -6.71 15.37 -17.95
C HIS A 280 -6.10 15.99 -19.22
N ALA A 281 -5.38 17.11 -19.11
CA ALA A 281 -4.69 17.73 -20.23
C ALA A 281 -3.68 16.78 -20.89
N ALA A 282 -2.91 16.02 -20.10
CA ALA A 282 -1.97 15.05 -20.61
C ALA A 282 -2.65 13.94 -21.43
N ARG A 283 -3.81 13.44 -21.00
CA ARG A 283 -4.58 12.43 -21.76
C ARG A 283 -5.09 12.93 -23.11
N LEU A 284 -5.35 14.23 -23.23
CA LEU A 284 -5.81 14.83 -24.48
C LEU A 284 -4.67 15.15 -25.44
N CYS A 285 -3.49 15.45 -24.92
CA CYS A 285 -2.35 15.92 -25.71
C CYS A 285 -1.29 14.87 -26.01
N LEU A 286 -1.18 13.83 -25.18
CA LEU A 286 -0.16 12.80 -25.32
C LEU A 286 -0.76 11.50 -25.86
N PRO A 287 0.01 10.67 -26.57
CA PRO A 287 -0.45 9.35 -27.00
C PRO A 287 -0.95 8.52 -25.81
N PRO A 288 -1.99 7.68 -25.97
CA PRO A 288 -2.63 6.93 -24.88
C PRO A 288 -1.68 5.96 -24.15
N ASN A 289 -0.58 5.60 -24.80
CA ASN A 289 0.45 4.73 -24.21
C ASN A 289 1.46 5.51 -23.34
N VAL A 290 1.44 6.85 -23.36
CA VAL A 290 2.33 7.70 -22.57
C VAL A 290 1.67 8.01 -21.23
N GLU A 291 2.08 7.27 -20.21
CA GLU A 291 1.77 7.62 -18.84
C GLU A 291 2.93 8.45 -18.29
N LEU A 292 2.66 9.59 -17.66
CA LEU A 292 3.68 10.39 -16.98
C LEU A 292 3.22 10.77 -15.57
N SER A 293 4.19 10.89 -14.66
CA SER A 293 3.90 11.34 -13.30
C SER A 293 3.43 12.81 -13.29
N ILE A 294 2.52 13.13 -12.37
CA ILE A 294 2.04 14.51 -12.14
C ILE A 294 3.21 15.49 -11.93
N ALA A 295 4.22 15.08 -11.15
CA ALA A 295 5.41 15.87 -10.91
C ALA A 295 6.16 16.20 -12.20
N ARG A 296 6.28 15.24 -13.12
CA ARG A 296 6.92 15.46 -14.42
C ARG A 296 6.09 16.39 -15.31
N LEU A 297 4.77 16.18 -15.37
CA LEU A 297 3.88 17.04 -16.16
C LEU A 297 3.92 18.49 -15.66
N ARG A 298 3.94 18.70 -14.34
CA ARG A 298 4.13 20.03 -13.74
C ARG A 298 5.48 20.65 -14.07
N GLN A 299 6.55 19.85 -14.05
CA GLN A 299 7.88 20.30 -14.41
C GLN A 299 7.92 20.81 -15.85
N GLU A 300 7.29 20.10 -16.78
CA GLU A 300 7.22 20.49 -18.20
C GLU A 300 6.35 21.73 -18.41
N LEU A 301 5.19 21.82 -17.74
CA LEU A 301 4.37 23.04 -17.74
C LEU A 301 5.12 24.26 -17.22
N THR A 302 5.88 24.08 -16.13
CA THR A 302 6.67 25.16 -15.53
C THR A 302 7.83 25.56 -16.43
N ALA A 303 8.56 24.59 -16.98
CA ALA A 303 9.66 24.83 -17.91
C ALA A 303 9.18 25.54 -19.19
N TRP A 304 8.01 25.17 -19.72
CA TRP A 304 7.46 25.79 -20.92
C TRP A 304 7.00 27.23 -20.71
N LYS A 305 6.40 27.55 -19.55
CA LYS A 305 6.02 28.93 -19.19
C LYS A 305 7.22 29.89 -19.05
N ILE A 306 8.45 29.38 -18.97
CA ILE A 306 9.67 30.19 -18.90
C ILE A 306 10.21 30.56 -20.29
N LYS A 307 9.73 29.95 -21.39
CA LYS A 307 10.12 30.38 -22.76
C LYS A 307 9.21 31.52 -23.25
N PRO A 308 9.71 32.77 -23.34
CA PRO A 308 8.99 33.86 -23.99
C PRO A 308 8.88 33.61 -25.50
N ARG A 309 7.79 34.13 -26.09
CA ARG A 309 7.54 34.14 -27.53
C ARG A 309 8.74 34.77 -28.27
N SER A 310 9.32 34.02 -29.20
CA SER A 310 10.12 34.57 -30.31
C SER A 310 9.20 35.10 -31.39
#